data_AF-A0A2H9MSX1-F1
#
_entry.id   AF-A0A2H9MSX1-F1
#
_cell.length_a   1.000
_cell.length_b   1.000
_cell.length_c   1.000
_cell.angle_alpha   90.00
_cell.angle_beta   90.00
_cell.angle_gamma   90.00
#
_symmetry.space_group_name_H-M   'P 1'
#
loop_
_entity.id
_entity.type
_entity.pdbx_description
1 polymer ?
#
loop_
_entity_poly.entity_id
_entity_poly.type
_entity_poly.pdbx_seq_one_letter_code
_entity_poly.pdbx_strand_id
1 'polypeptide(L)'
;MVVIHEILAITADGGRMGANVSNISLKANLSHYAAIEKCDRLLEAGLMEQHVTKGSRVFCMTSKGLMFFRELDRFQNIVSSLNLRC
;
A
#
# COMPACT_ATOMS: atom_id res chain seq x y z
N MET A 1 4.64 -9.73 6.28
CA MET A 1 4.04 -8.37 6.23
C MET A 1 4.57 -7.51 5.06
N VAL A 2 5.61 -7.96 4.36
CA VAL A 2 6.30 -7.24 3.27
C VAL A 2 5.36 -6.67 2.21
N VAL A 3 4.43 -7.48 1.68
CA VAL A 3 3.52 -7.06 0.59
C VAL A 3 2.63 -5.86 0.95
N ILE A 4 2.17 -5.77 2.21
CA ILE A 4 1.32 -4.65 2.65
C ILE A 4 2.14 -3.36 2.73
N HIS A 5 3.34 -3.43 3.31
CA HIS A 5 4.24 -2.28 3.37
C HIS A 5 4.62 -1.80 1.97
N GLU A 6 4.89 -2.73 1.05
CA GLU A 6 5.24 -2.42 -0.34
C GLU A 6 4.10 -1.69 -1.08
N ILE A 7 2.86 -2.19 -0.97
CA ILE A 7 1.68 -1.54 -1.56
C ILE A 7 1.47 -0.13 -0.96
N LEU A 8 1.60 0.02 0.36
CA LEU A 8 1.48 1.32 1.03
C LEU A 8 2.60 2.28 0.61
N ALA A 9 3.84 1.80 0.47
CA ALA A 9 4.98 2.58 0.02
C ALA A 9 4.80 3.05 -1.44
N ILE A 10 4.36 2.18 -2.34
CA ILE A 10 4.03 2.52 -3.75
C ILE A 10 2.94 3.60 -3.81
N THR A 11 1.95 3.50 -2.93
CA THR A 11 0.85 4.46 -2.87
C THR A 11 1.27 5.79 -2.26
N ALA A 12 2.17 5.77 -1.28
CA ALA A 12 2.76 6.95 -0.66
C ALA A 12 3.64 7.74 -1.64
N ASP A 13 4.41 7.05 -2.49
CA ASP A 13 5.23 7.63 -3.57
C ASP A 13 4.36 8.41 -4.57
N GLY A 14 3.13 7.95 -4.83
CA GLY A 14 2.13 8.67 -5.62
C GLY A 14 1.52 9.90 -4.93
N GLY A 15 1.77 10.10 -3.63
CA GLY A 15 1.25 11.22 -2.85
C GLY A 15 -0.28 11.36 -2.94
N ARG A 16 -0.76 12.59 -3.19
CA ARG A 16 -2.20 12.88 -3.36
C ARG A 16 -2.82 12.25 -4.61
N MET A 17 -2.00 11.82 -5.57
CA MET A 17 -2.46 11.16 -6.79
C MET A 17 -2.69 9.67 -6.60
N GLY A 18 -2.18 9.09 -5.50
CA GLY A 18 -2.28 7.67 -5.21
C GLY A 18 -1.60 6.80 -6.28
N ALA A 19 -2.00 5.53 -6.33
CA ALA A 19 -1.53 4.58 -7.34
C ALA A 19 -2.69 3.78 -7.93
N ASN A 20 -2.67 3.56 -9.25
CA ASN A 20 -3.64 2.65 -9.87
C ASN A 20 -3.21 1.19 -9.70
N VAL A 21 -4.17 0.26 -9.85
CA VAL A 21 -3.92 -1.18 -9.68
C VAL A 21 -2.79 -1.69 -10.57
N SER A 22 -2.70 -1.20 -11.81
CA SER A 22 -1.67 -1.65 -12.75
C SER A 22 -0.26 -1.27 -12.27
N ASN A 23 -0.07 -0.06 -11.74
CA ASN A 23 1.20 0.39 -11.18
C ASN A 23 1.55 -0.38 -9.91
N ILE A 24 0.56 -0.64 -9.05
CA ILE A 24 0.74 -1.44 -7.82
C ILE A 24 1.15 -2.88 -8.18
N SER A 25 0.41 -3.52 -9.08
CA SER A 25 0.69 -4.88 -9.57
C SER A 25 2.09 -4.99 -10.15
N LEU A 26 2.51 -4.02 -10.97
CA LEU A 26 3.85 -3.98 -11.55
C LEU A 26 4.94 -3.78 -10.49
N LYS A 27 4.82 -2.76 -9.64
CA LYS A 27 5.86 -2.39 -8.67
C LYS A 27 5.98 -3.39 -7.52
N ALA A 28 4.88 -3.98 -7.06
CA ALA A 28 4.87 -4.99 -6.00
C ALA A 28 5.06 -6.42 -6.53
N ASN A 29 5.25 -6.59 -7.84
CA ASN A 29 5.37 -7.90 -8.51
C ASN A 29 4.23 -8.86 -8.15
N LEU A 30 2.99 -8.36 -8.17
CA LEU A 30 1.78 -9.12 -7.89
C LEU A 30 0.99 -9.33 -9.17
N SER A 31 0.26 -10.43 -9.26
CA SER A 31 -0.78 -10.55 -10.28
C SER A 31 -1.85 -9.48 -10.08
N HIS A 32 -2.53 -9.09 -11.15
CA HIS A 32 -3.57 -8.06 -11.09
C HIS A 32 -4.66 -8.37 -10.05
N TYR A 33 -5.13 -9.63 -10.02
CA TYR A 33 -6.13 -10.08 -9.04
C TYR A 33 -5.60 -10.07 -7.60
N ALA A 34 -4.36 -10.48 -7.38
CA ALA A 34 -3.76 -10.43 -6.05
C ALA A 34 -3.62 -8.97 -5.56
N ALA A 35 -3.23 -8.05 -6.45
CA ALA A 35 -3.17 -6.63 -6.12
C ALA A 35 -4.54 -6.07 -5.74
N ILE A 36 -5.60 -6.41 -6.49
CA ILE A 36 -6.99 -6.02 -6.17
C ILE A 36 -7.40 -6.55 -4.80
N GLU A 37 -7.26 -7.85 -4.55
CA GLU A 37 -7.65 -8.47 -3.28
C GLU A 37 -6.97 -7.80 -2.07
N LYS A 38 -5.68 -7.46 -2.19
CA LYS A 38 -4.96 -6.76 -1.11
C LYS A 38 -5.42 -5.32 -0.96
N CYS A 39 -5.64 -4.60 -2.05
CA CYS A 39 -6.15 -3.24 -2.00
C CYS A 39 -7.56 -3.20 -1.39
N ASP A 40 -8.44 -4.13 -1.74
CA ASP A 40 -9.79 -4.24 -1.17
C ASP A 40 -9.74 -4.46 0.34
N ARG A 41 -8.85 -5.32 0.85
CA ARG A 41 -8.64 -5.47 2.30
C ARG A 41 -8.15 -4.19 2.98
N LEU A 42 -7.30 -3.40 2.30
CA LEU A 42 -6.83 -2.12 2.83
C LEU A 42 -7.93 -1.04 2.81
N LEU A 43 -8.85 -1.11 1.84
CA LEU A 43 -10.09 -0.31 1.83
C LEU A 43 -10.99 -0.69 3.00
N GLU A 44 -11.26 -1.98 3.20
CA GLU A 44 -12.09 -2.50 4.31
C GLU A 44 -11.53 -2.10 5.67
N ALA A 45 -10.20 -2.10 5.83
CA ALA A 45 -9.52 -1.66 7.05
C ALA A 45 -9.52 -0.13 7.25
N GLY A 46 -9.98 0.64 6.26
CA GLY A 46 -9.96 2.10 6.24
C GLY A 46 -8.55 2.71 6.14
N LEU A 47 -7.57 1.93 5.68
CA LEU A 47 -6.20 2.39 5.46
C LEU A 47 -6.03 3.04 4.09
N MET A 48 -6.90 2.69 3.15
CA MET A 48 -6.96 3.29 1.82
C MET A 48 -8.37 3.77 1.50
N GLU A 49 -8.44 4.64 0.51
CA GLU A 49 -9.66 5.06 -0.17
C GLU A 49 -9.48 4.86 -1.68
N GLN A 50 -10.59 4.65 -2.38
CA GLN A 50 -10.61 4.44 -3.83
C GLN A 50 -11.27 5.63 -4.52
N HIS A 51 -10.63 6.13 -5.56
CA HIS A 51 -11.16 7.12 -6.49
C HIS A 51 -11.19 6.54 -7.90
N VAL A 52 -12.20 6.90 -8.70
CA VAL A 52 -12.25 6.54 -10.12
C VAL A 52 -11.77 7.73 -10.93
N THR A 53 -10.63 7.58 -11.61
CA THR A 53 -10.05 8.63 -12.47
C THR A 53 -9.87 8.08 -13.88
N LYS A 54 -10.47 8.72 -14.89
CA LYS A 54 -10.37 8.32 -16.31
C LYS A 54 -10.66 6.82 -16.55
N GLY A 55 -11.65 6.27 -15.84
CA GLY A 55 -12.03 4.86 -15.93
C GLY A 55 -11.12 3.88 -15.19
N SER A 56 -10.05 4.35 -14.54
CA SER A 56 -9.15 3.52 -13.72
C SER A 56 -9.43 3.71 -12.23
N ARG A 57 -9.36 2.61 -11.47
CA ARG A 57 -9.38 2.65 -10.00
C ARG A 57 -8.02 3.10 -9.49
N VAL A 58 -8.02 4.19 -8.72
CA VAL A 58 -6.86 4.78 -8.07
C VAL A 58 -7.04 4.63 -6.57
N PHE A 59 -6.01 4.15 -5.89
CA PHE A 59 -5.99 3.94 -4.46
C PHE A 59 -5.12 5.00 -3.82
N CYS A 60 -5.63 5.66 -2.79
CA CYS A 60 -4.92 6.67 -2.00
C CYS A 60 -4.92 6.26 -0.53
N MET A 61 -3.87 6.58 0.22
CA MET A 61 -3.88 6.36 1.66
C MET A 61 -4.80 7.38 2.34
N THR A 62 -5.58 6.90 3.31
CA THR A 62 -6.28 7.78 4.25
C THR A 62 -5.29 8.34 5.27
N SER A 63 -5.71 9.31 6.09
CA SER A 63 -4.90 9.76 7.24
C SER A 63 -4.57 8.62 8.21
N LYS A 64 -5.51 7.68 8.41
CA LYS A 64 -5.30 6.46 9.21
C LYS A 64 -4.25 5.56 8.57
N GLY A 65 -4.32 5.37 7.26
CA GLY A 65 -3.33 4.63 6.47
C GLY A 65 -1.93 5.21 6.59
N LEU A 66 -1.80 6.53 6.50
CA LEU A 66 -0.50 7.21 6.63
C LEU A 66 0.11 7.02 8.02
N MET A 67 -0.70 7.14 9.08
CA MET A 67 -0.21 6.89 10.45
C MET A 67 0.23 5.43 10.62
N PHE A 68 -0.58 4.48 10.15
CA PHE A 68 -0.24 3.07 10.18
C PHE A 68 1.05 2.76 9.41
N PHE A 69 1.22 3.34 8.21
CA PHE A 69 2.41 3.13 7.39
C PHE A 69 3.68 3.62 8.09
N ARG A 70 3.63 4.78 8.77
CA ARG A 70 4.77 5.30 9.55
C ARG A 70 5.18 4.36 10.68
N GLU A 71 4.22 3.83 11.42
CA GLU A 71 4.50 2.87 12.50
C GLU A 71 5.01 1.53 11.95
N LEU A 72 4.45 1.08 10.82
CA LEU A 72 4.90 -0.14 10.15
C LEU A 72 6.34 0.01 9.62
N ASP A 73 6.67 1.15 9.02
CA ASP A 73 8.02 1.43 8.53
C ASP A 73 9.03 1.51 9.69
N ARG A 74 8.66 2.20 10.78
CA ARG A 74 9.45 2.21 12.02
C ARG A 74 9.68 0.80 12.56
N PHE A 75 8.65 -0.02 12.60
CA PHE A 75 8.74 -1.41 13.06
C PHE A 75 9.71 -2.21 12.19
N GLN A 76 9.61 -2.11 10.86
CA GLN A 76 10.53 -2.81 9.95
C GLN A 76 11.98 -2.36 10.12
N ASN A 77 12.22 -1.07 10.33
CA ASN A 77 13.56 -0.54 10.62
C ASN A 77 14.15 -1.13 11.91
N ILE A 78 13.33 -1.24 12.97
CA ILE A 78 13.74 -1.87 14.24
C ILE A 78 14.06 -3.35 14.03
N VAL A 79 13.16 -4.10 13.41
CA VAL A 79 13.35 -5.53 13.13
C VAL A 79 14.63 -5.76 12.32
N SER A 80 14.87 -4.92 11.30
CA SER A 80 16.08 -4.98 10.47
C SER A 80 17.35 -4.67 11.27
N SER A 81 17.31 -3.69 12.19
CA SER A 81 18.43 -3.37 13.07
C SER A 81 18.81 -4.50 14.04
N LEU A 82 17.85 -5.39 14.32
CA LEU A 82 18.04 -6.59 15.16
C LEU A 82 18.48 -7.82 14.35
N ASN A 83 18.75 -7.68 13.05
CA ASN A 83 19.04 -8.78 12.11
C ASN A 83 17.94 -9.86 12.05
N LEU A 84 16.69 -9.48 12.35
CA LEU A 84 15.54 -10.35 12.23
C LEU A 84 14.92 -10.22 10.83
N ARG A 85 14.44 -11.32 10.27
CA ARG A 85 13.66 -11.32 9.01
C ARG A 85 12.19 -11.57 9.35
N CYS A 86 11.28 -10.74 8.81
CA CYS A 86 9.83 -10.80 9.06
C CYS A 86 9.02 -10.57 7.77
#